data_AF-A0A800IL01-F1
#
_entry.id   AF-A0A800IL01-F1
#
_cell.length_a   1.000
_cell.length_b   1.000
_cell.length_c   1.000
_cell.angle_alpha   90.00
_cell.angle_beta   90.00
_cell.angle_gamma   90.00
#
_symmetry.space_group_name_H-M   'P 1'
#
loop_
_entity.id
_entity.type
_entity.pdbx_description
1 polymer ?
#
loop_
_entity_poly.entity_id
_entity_poly.type
_entity_poly.pdbx_seq_one_letter_code
_entity_poly.pdbx_strand_id
1 'polypeptide(L)' 'MDDQSVLNTLTTLKGIGPWTAKVYLLMALLRPDVWPAGDLALALAIQHKKHLRKPPLAD' A
#
# COMPACT_ATOMS: atom_id res chain seq x y z
N MET A 1 -8.66 15.46 -6.93
CA MET A 1 -7.63 14.64 -7.62
C MET A 1 -8.05 13.19 -7.51
N ASP A 2 -7.92 12.44 -8.59
CA ASP A 2 -8.02 10.99 -8.58
C ASP A 2 -6.78 10.36 -7.92
N ASP A 3 -6.87 9.08 -7.59
CA ASP A 3 -5.84 8.36 -6.86
C ASP A 3 -4.50 8.31 -7.61
N GLN A 4 -4.52 8.18 -8.95
CA GLN A 4 -3.31 8.15 -9.76
C GLN A 4 -2.61 9.51 -9.72
N SER A 5 -3.37 10.60 -9.81
CA SER A 5 -2.83 11.95 -9.67
C SER A 5 -2.18 12.17 -8.29
N VAL A 6 -2.82 11.73 -7.20
CA VAL A 6 -2.23 11.85 -5.85
C VAL A 6 -0.94 11.02 -5.73
N LEU A 7 -0.94 9.78 -6.23
CA LEU A 7 0.26 8.94 -6.25
C LEU A 7 1.41 9.61 -7.00
N ASN A 8 1.15 10.13 -8.20
CA ASN A 8 2.14 10.82 -9.01
C ASN A 8 2.70 12.04 -8.28
N THR A 9 1.84 12.86 -7.66
CA THR A 9 2.29 14.03 -6.90
C THR A 9 3.15 13.65 -5.68
N LEU A 10 2.68 12.71 -4.86
CA LEU A 10 3.38 12.34 -3.62
C LEU A 10 4.73 11.68 -3.91
N THR A 11 4.83 10.85 -4.95
CA THR A 11 6.07 10.15 -5.31
C THR A 11 7.16 11.05 -5.89
N THR A 12 6.86 12.31 -6.22
CA THR A 12 7.90 13.31 -6.56
C THR A 12 8.72 13.74 -5.35
N LEU A 13 8.18 13.56 -4.13
CA LEU A 13 8.86 13.94 -2.89
C LEU A 13 9.91 12.90 -2.52
N LYS A 14 11.15 13.35 -2.31
CA LYS A 14 12.27 12.49 -1.92
C LYS A 14 11.93 11.72 -0.63
N GLY A 15 12.02 10.40 -0.69
CA GLY A 15 11.69 9.50 0.42
C GLY A 15 10.24 8.98 0.42
N ILE A 16 9.39 9.42 -0.50
CA ILE A 16 8.03 8.89 -0.66
C ILE A 16 7.98 7.97 -1.88
N GLY A 17 7.93 6.66 -1.63
CA GLY A 17 7.71 5.64 -2.66
C GLY A 17 6.22 5.30 -2.85
N PRO A 18 5.91 4.44 -3.83
CA PRO A 18 4.52 4.00 -4.11
C PRO A 18 3.82 3.39 -2.89
N TRP A 19 4.54 2.64 -2.05
CA TRP A 19 3.98 2.07 -0.81
C TRP A 19 3.52 3.17 0.16
N THR A 20 4.40 4.11 0.50
CA THR A 20 4.08 5.22 1.41
C THR A 20 2.93 6.08 0.88
N ALA A 21 2.92 6.36 -0.42
CA ALA A 21 1.85 7.13 -1.04
C ALA A 21 0.50 6.40 -0.92
N LYS A 22 0.43 5.09 -1.19
CA LYS A 22 -0.80 4.30 -1.01
C LYS A 22 -1.28 4.26 0.44
N VAL A 23 -0.37 4.19 1.42
CA VAL A 23 -0.73 4.30 2.85
C VAL A 23 -1.33 5.66 3.17
N TYR A 24 -0.80 6.75 2.58
CA TYR A 24 -1.38 8.08 2.72
C TYR A 24 -2.79 8.18 2.12
N LEU A 25 -3.01 7.63 0.91
CA LEU A 25 -4.35 7.56 0.30
C LEU A 25 -5.34 6.83 1.23
N LEU A 26 -4.93 5.70 1.79
CA LEU A 26 -5.78 4.88 2.65
C LEU A 26 -6.10 5.58 3.99
N MET A 27 -5.09 6.07 4.69
CA MET A 27 -5.22 6.52 6.09
C MET A 27 -5.54 8.00 6.22
N ALA A 28 -4.95 8.86 5.39
CA ALA A 28 -5.13 10.31 5.48
C ALA A 28 -6.25 10.81 4.57
N LEU A 29 -6.35 10.27 3.35
CA LEU A 29 -7.39 10.64 2.37
C LEU A 29 -8.62 9.72 2.40
N LEU A 30 -8.61 8.72 3.28
CA LEU A 30 -9.73 7.80 3.52
C LEU A 30 -10.26 7.17 2.24
N ARG A 31 -9.35 6.70 1.36
CA ARG A 31 -9.67 5.96 0.14
C ARG A 31 -9.78 4.47 0.48
N PRO A 32 -10.99 3.91 0.66
CA PRO A 32 -11.17 2.58 1.23
C PRO A 32 -10.77 1.45 0.28
N ASP A 33 -10.70 1.72 -1.03
CA ASP A 33 -10.41 0.72 -2.06
C ASP A 33 -8.91 0.69 -2.46
N VAL A 34 -8.06 1.41 -1.72
CA VAL A 34 -6.61 1.43 -1.95
C VAL A 34 -5.92 0.33 -1.13
N TRP A 35 -5.24 -0.57 -1.83
CA TRP A 35 -4.48 -1.66 -1.20
C TRP A 35 -2.95 -1.45 -1.31
N PRO A 36 -2.22 -1.27 -0.20
CA PRO A 36 -0.77 -1.14 -0.22
C PRO A 36 -0.09 -2.52 -0.32
N ALA A 37 -0.08 -3.10 -1.53
CA ALA A 37 0.39 -4.48 -1.77
C ALA A 37 1.83 -4.79 -1.32
N GLY A 38 2.69 -3.78 -1.16
CA GLY A 38 4.05 -3.93 -0.62
C GLY A 38 4.15 -3.94 0.91
N ASP A 39 3.02 -3.88 1.62
CA ASP A 39 3.00 -3.84 3.08
C ASP A 39 3.29 -5.22 3.69
N LEU A 40 4.43 -5.33 4.37
CA LEU A 40 4.88 -6.58 4.98
C LEU A 40 3.95 -7.04 6.11
N ALA A 41 3.42 -6.12 6.92
CA ALA A 41 2.55 -6.49 8.03
C ALA A 41 1.22 -7.05 7.52
N LEU A 42 0.62 -6.44 6.49
CA LEU A 42 -0.57 -6.98 5.81
C LEU A 42 -0.28 -8.33 5.15
N ALA A 43 0.86 -8.47 4.46
CA ALA A 43 1.23 -9.74 3.84
C ALA A 43 1.37 -10.87 4.89
N LEU A 44 2.01 -10.59 6.02
CA LEU A 44 2.14 -11.54 7.14
C LEU A 44 0.79 -11.84 7.80
N ALA A 45 -0.07 -10.84 7.97
CA ALA A 45 -1.41 -11.04 8.52
C ALA A 45 -2.26 -11.95 7.62
N ILE A 46 -2.20 -11.75 6.30
CA ILE A 46 -2.87 -12.62 5.32
C ILE A 46 -2.25 -14.02 5.34
N GLN A 47 -0.92 -14.13 5.37
CA GLN A 47 -0.24 -15.42 5.48
C GLN A 47 -0.76 -16.22 6.68
N HIS A 48 -0.80 -15.59 7.85
CA HIS A 48 -1.26 -16.23 9.08
C HIS A 48 -2.74 -16.60 8.99
N LYS A 49 -3.61 -15.65 8.58
CA LYS A 49 -5.06 -15.86 8.47
C LYS A 49 -5.45 -16.94 7.44
N LYS A 50 -4.66 -17.10 6.38
CA LYS A 50 -4.93 -18.03 5.29
C LYS A 50 -4.04 -19.28 5.32
N HIS A 51 -3.23 -19.46 6.37
CA HIS A 51 -2.29 -20.57 6.52
C HIS A 51 -1.38 -20.77 5.29
N LEU A 52 -0.89 -19.68 4.70
CA LEU A 52 -0.05 -19.74 3.51
C LEU A 52 1.39 -20.10 3.88
N ARG A 53 2.05 -20.90 3.02
CA ARG A 53 3.46 -21.29 3.20
C ARG A 53 4.43 -20.11 3.14
N LYS A 54 4.10 -19.06 2.37
CA LYS A 54 4.88 -17.83 2.23
C LYS A 54 3.97 -16.61 2.23
N PRO A 55 4.45 -15.42 2.65
CA PRO A 55 3.69 -14.18 2.51
C PRO A 55 3.38 -13.88 1.04
N PRO A 56 2.16 -13.41 0.71
CA PRO A 56 1.81 -12.94 -0.61
C PRO A 56 2.30 -11.49 -0.78
N LEU A 57 3.61 -11.30 -0.81
CA LEU A 57 4.21 -10.03 -1.23
C LEU A 57 4.07 -9.89 -2.74
N ALA A 58 3.73 -8.69 -3.21
CA ALA A 58 3.87 -8.36 -4.62
C ALA A 58 5.36 -8.45 -5.02
N ASP A 59 5.61 -8.94 -6.24
CA ASP A 59 6.95 -8.98 -6.85
C ASP A 59 7.53 -7.56 -7.04
#